data_AF-A0A564YJP7-F1
#
_entry.id   AF-A0A564YJP7-F1
#
_cell.length_a   1.000
_cell.length_b   1.000
_cell.length_c   1.000
_cell.angle_alpha   90.00
_cell.angle_beta   90.00
_cell.angle_gamma   90.00
#
_symmetry.space_group_name_H-M   'P 1'
#
loop_
_entity.id
_entity.type
_entity.pdbx_description
1 polymer ?
#
loop_
_entity_poly.entity_id
_entity_poly.type
_entity_poly.pdbx_seq_one_letter_code
_entity_poly.pdbx_strand_id
1 'polypeptide(L)'
;MALCQLKADCPSSAAKLCSKALKMAPSDEILLSPDSEECDETRISRKDVEKVLYRRATACLQMEEYEAGIRDTERLLKLDPSNSASSKLSRELILALRAHNTALAKKMKKAFQ
;
A
#
# COMPACT_ATOMS: atom_id res chain seq x y z
N MET A 1 18.02 -6.51 -7.48
CA MET A 1 17.10 -5.94 -8.50
C MET A 1 16.24 -4.89 -7.81
N ALA A 2 16.18 -3.67 -8.34
CA ALA A 2 15.43 -2.58 -7.72
C ALA A 2 13.94 -2.91 -7.68
N LEU A 3 13.27 -2.69 -6.54
CA LEU A 3 11.84 -3.03 -6.36
C LEU A 3 10.92 -2.29 -7.36
N CYS A 4 11.43 -1.26 -8.03
CA CYS A 4 10.71 -0.43 -9.00
C CYS A 4 10.25 -1.14 -10.29
N GLN A 5 10.86 -2.26 -10.71
CA GLN A 5 10.62 -2.83 -12.05
C GLN A 5 9.35 -3.69 -12.18
N LEU A 6 8.46 -3.73 -11.19
CA LEU A 6 7.24 -4.52 -11.32
C LEU A 6 6.41 -3.95 -12.50
N LYS A 7 6.22 -4.70 -13.57
CA LYS A 7 5.12 -4.50 -14.52
C LYS A 7 4.18 -5.66 -14.30
N ALA A 8 2.95 -5.38 -13.91
CA ALA A 8 1.94 -6.39 -13.70
C ALA A 8 0.74 -6.04 -14.59
N ASP A 9 0.28 -7.01 -15.38
CA ASP A 9 -0.85 -6.84 -16.29
C ASP A 9 -2.20 -6.84 -15.55
N CYS A 10 -2.22 -7.24 -14.27
CA CYS A 10 -3.43 -7.31 -13.44
C CYS A 10 -3.16 -6.89 -11.99
N PRO A 11 -4.16 -6.31 -11.28
CA PRO A 11 -3.99 -5.83 -9.91
C PRO A 11 -3.65 -6.92 -8.90
N SER A 12 -4.22 -8.11 -9.04
CA SER A 12 -3.94 -9.26 -8.16
C SER A 12 -2.47 -9.68 -8.22
N SER A 13 -1.90 -9.76 -9.42
CA SER A 13 -0.47 -10.03 -9.64
C SER A 13 0.39 -8.89 -9.12
N ALA A 14 -0.04 -7.64 -9.31
CA ALA A 14 0.65 -6.46 -8.77
C ALA A 14 0.75 -6.53 -7.24
N ALA A 15 -0.35 -6.79 -6.54
CA ALA A 15 -0.39 -6.91 -5.09
C ALA A 15 0.51 -8.04 -4.55
N LYS A 16 0.51 -9.20 -5.22
CA LYS A 16 1.38 -10.34 -4.87
C LYS A 16 2.85 -10.02 -5.04
N LEU A 17 3.23 -9.45 -6.18
CA LEU A 17 4.60 -9.06 -6.47
C LEU A 17 5.10 -7.98 -5.51
N CYS A 18 4.27 -6.96 -5.23
CA CYS A 18 4.59 -5.93 -4.25
C CYS A 18 4.74 -6.52 -2.84
N SER A 19 3.88 -7.47 -2.46
CA SER A 19 4.00 -8.16 -1.17
C SER A 19 5.30 -8.96 -1.04
N LYS A 20 5.73 -9.62 -2.12
CA LYS A 20 7.03 -10.32 -2.15
C LYS A 20 8.19 -9.33 -2.05
N ALA A 21 8.11 -8.21 -2.78
CA ALA A 21 9.09 -7.13 -2.72
C ALA A 21 9.25 -6.57 -1.30
N LEU A 22 8.14 -6.33 -0.59
CA LEU A 22 8.15 -5.79 0.78
C LEU A 22 8.70 -6.77 1.82
N LYS A 23 8.61 -8.08 1.59
CA LYS A 23 9.25 -9.10 2.46
C LYS A 23 10.77 -9.07 2.36
N MET A 24 11.30 -8.57 1.25
CA MET A 24 12.74 -8.41 1.01
C MET A 24 13.22 -7.01 1.37
N ALA A 25 12.31 -6.10 1.72
CA ALA A 25 12.65 -4.74 2.11
C ALA A 25 13.20 -4.70 3.54
N PRO A 26 14.03 -3.68 3.88
CA PRO A 26 14.47 -3.47 5.25
C PRO A 26 13.27 -3.29 6.20
N SER A 27 13.45 -3.66 7.46
CA SER A 27 12.45 -3.47 8.51
C SER A 27 12.10 -1.98 8.69
N ASP A 28 10.88 -1.71 9.15
CA ASP A 28 10.40 -0.33 9.35
C ASP A 28 11.23 0.48 10.34
N GLU A 29 11.83 -0.18 11.33
CA GLU A 29 12.75 0.43 12.29
C GLU A 29 13.98 1.04 11.60
N ILE A 30 14.52 0.34 10.59
CA ILE A 30 15.66 0.82 9.78
C ILE A 30 15.18 1.95 8.86
N LEU A 31 14.01 1.78 8.23
CA LEU A 31 13.50 2.76 7.27
C LEU A 31 13.05 4.08 7.89
N LEU A 32 12.62 4.10 9.16
CA LEU A 32 12.16 5.30 9.87
C LEU A 32 13.29 6.01 10.63
N SER A 33 14.48 5.40 10.71
CA SER A 33 15.65 6.01 11.35
C SER A 33 16.18 7.18 10.51
N PRO A 34 16.54 8.33 11.12
CA PRO A 34 17.09 9.48 10.40
C PRO A 34 18.53 9.26 9.91
N ASP A 35 19.28 8.34 10.54
CA ASP A 35 20.72 8.15 10.32
C ASP A 35 21.08 7.07 9.29
N SER A 36 20.11 6.36 8.73
CA SER A 36 20.36 5.32 7.73
C SER A 36 20.49 5.91 6.33
N GLU A 37 21.50 6.75 6.13
CA GLU A 37 22.04 7.02 4.80
C GLU A 37 22.78 5.74 4.36
N GLU A 38 22.09 4.97 3.51
CA GLU A 38 22.66 3.92 2.64
C GLU A 38 23.64 2.93 3.31
N CYS A 39 23.12 1.89 3.97
CA CYS A 39 23.89 0.66 4.15
C CYS A 39 24.01 -0.08 2.81
N ASP A 40 25.19 0.01 2.22
CA ASP A 40 25.64 -0.51 0.92
C ASP A 40 25.27 -1.98 0.60
N GLU A 41 24.87 -2.78 1.60
CA GLU A 41 24.55 -4.20 1.40
C GLU A 41 23.13 -4.45 0.88
N THR A 42 22.19 -3.51 1.06
CA THR A 42 20.84 -3.61 0.50
C THR A 42 20.59 -2.54 -0.55
N ARG A 43 20.57 -2.94 -1.82
CA ARG A 43 20.27 -2.11 -3.01
C ARG A 43 18.82 -1.57 -3.05
N ILE A 44 18.15 -1.41 -1.90
CA ILE A 44 16.75 -1.01 -1.75
C ILE A 44 16.72 0.30 -0.98
N SER A 45 16.32 1.39 -1.66
CA SER A 45 16.20 2.71 -1.04
C SER A 45 14.84 2.89 -0.35
N ARG A 46 14.75 3.86 0.58
CA ARG A 46 13.47 4.31 1.17
C ARG A 46 12.44 4.67 0.07
N LYS A 47 12.90 5.35 -0.99
CA LYS A 47 12.08 5.71 -2.16
C LYS A 47 11.58 4.49 -2.94
N ASP A 48 12.33 3.39 -2.99
CA ASP A 48 11.87 2.15 -3.62
C ASP A 48 10.74 1.51 -2.80
N VAL A 49 10.89 1.50 -1.47
CA VAL A 49 9.85 0.99 -0.57
C VAL A 49 8.58 1.82 -0.68
N GLU A 50 8.69 3.16 -0.72
CA GLU A 50 7.55 4.05 -0.96
C GLU A 50 6.82 3.71 -2.26
N LYS A 51 7.54 3.57 -3.37
CA LYS A 51 6.92 3.22 -4.66
C LYS A 51 6.20 1.87 -4.60
N VAL A 52 6.77 0.88 -3.93
CA VAL A 52 6.12 -0.44 -3.80
C VAL A 52 4.86 -0.38 -2.95
N LEU A 53 4.91 0.32 -1.81
CA LEU A 53 3.75 0.52 -0.94
C LEU A 53 2.62 1.23 -1.69
N TYR A 54 2.95 2.31 -2.41
CA TYR A 54 1.97 3.07 -3.17
C TYR A 54 1.28 2.18 -4.21
N ARG A 55 2.08 1.42 -4.96
CA ARG A 55 1.57 0.52 -5.99
C ARG A 55 0.73 -0.63 -5.43
N ARG A 56 1.12 -1.17 -4.28
CA ARG A 56 0.32 -2.21 -3.60
C ARG A 56 -1.00 -1.63 -3.12
N ALA A 57 -0.99 -0.44 -2.52
CA ALA A 57 -2.21 0.25 -2.10
C ALA A 57 -3.17 0.51 -3.26
N THR A 58 -2.67 0.95 -4.41
CA THR A 58 -3.48 1.11 -5.63
C THR A 58 -4.06 -0.23 -6.11
N ALA A 59 -3.27 -1.30 -6.09
CA ALA A 59 -3.76 -2.63 -6.45
C ALA A 59 -4.83 -3.13 -5.47
N CYS A 60 -4.64 -2.93 -4.16
CA CYS A 60 -5.61 -3.28 -3.13
C CYS A 60 -6.92 -2.51 -3.28
N LEU A 61 -6.87 -1.22 -3.65
CA LEU A 61 -8.08 -0.45 -3.98
C LEU A 61 -8.88 -1.11 -5.11
N GLN A 62 -8.20 -1.57 -6.17
CA GLN A 62 -8.82 -2.24 -7.32
C GLN A 62 -9.33 -3.65 -6.99
N MET A 63 -8.73 -4.31 -6.00
CA MET A 63 -9.11 -5.65 -5.53
C MET A 63 -10.15 -5.64 -4.40
N GLU A 64 -10.65 -4.45 -4.02
CA GLU A 64 -11.54 -4.26 -2.85
C GLU A 64 -10.92 -4.69 -1.50
N GLU A 65 -9.59 -4.83 -1.45
CA GLU A 65 -8.81 -5.13 -0.23
C GLU A 65 -8.48 -3.83 0.53
N TYR A 66 -9.51 -3.04 0.86
CA TYR A 66 -9.33 -1.65 1.29
C TYR A 66 -8.46 -1.51 2.55
N GLU A 67 -8.62 -2.40 3.54
CA GLU A 67 -7.84 -2.34 4.78
C GLU A 67 -6.33 -2.55 4.55
N ALA A 68 -5.96 -3.45 3.63
CA ALA A 68 -4.56 -3.66 3.27
C ALA A 68 -3.98 -2.41 2.60
N GLY A 69 -4.73 -1.80 1.69
CA GLY A 69 -4.34 -0.54 1.06
C GLY A 69 -4.19 0.60 2.08
N ILE A 70 -5.09 0.70 3.06
CA ILE A 70 -5.03 1.74 4.11
C ILE A 70 -3.73 1.59 4.90
N ARG A 71 -3.40 0.38 5.38
CA ARG A 71 -2.15 0.11 6.10
C ARG A 71 -0.92 0.49 5.28
N ASP A 72 -0.94 0.24 3.98
CA ASP A 72 0.14 0.65 3.08
C ASP A 72 0.27 2.18 2.99
N THR A 73 -0.86 2.90 2.89
CA THR A 73 -0.84 4.37 2.88
C THR A 73 -0.44 4.98 4.22
N GLU A 74 -0.78 4.36 5.34
CA GLU A 74 -0.32 4.78 6.67
C GLU A 74 1.20 4.63 6.79
N ARG A 75 1.74 3.51 6.31
CA ARG A 75 3.19 3.28 6.26
C ARG A 75 3.88 4.32 5.36
N LEU A 76 3.31 4.64 4.20
CA LEU A 76 3.81 5.70 3.34
C LEU A 76 3.87 7.06 4.03
N LEU A 77 2.81 7.44 4.72
CA LEU A 77 2.74 8.73 5.41
C LEU A 77 3.68 8.81 6.61
N LYS A 78 4.09 7.66 7.19
CA LYS A 78 5.16 7.62 8.20
C LYS A 78 6.55 7.82 7.57
N LEU A 79 6.78 7.27 6.37
CA LEU A 79 8.05 7.40 5.65
C LEU A 79 8.22 8.79 5.03
N ASP A 80 7.15 9.32 4.44
CA ASP A 80 7.07 10.66 3.88
C ASP A 80 5.72 11.32 4.25
N PRO A 81 5.68 12.07 5.36
CA PRO A 81 4.48 12.80 5.77
C PRO A 81 4.01 13.86 4.76
N SER A 82 4.92 14.33 3.89
CA SER A 82 4.61 15.36 2.88
C SER A 82 4.01 14.77 1.59
N ASN A 83 3.90 13.44 1.50
CA ASN A 83 3.41 12.75 0.33
C ASN A 83 1.90 12.98 0.09
N SER A 84 1.60 14.01 -0.70
CA SER A 84 0.22 14.36 -1.05
C SER A 84 -0.50 13.27 -1.86
N ALA A 85 0.23 12.46 -2.64
CA ALA A 85 -0.35 11.35 -3.40
C ALA A 85 -0.82 10.23 -2.45
N SER A 86 -0.01 9.88 -1.46
CA SER A 86 -0.37 8.90 -0.41
C SER A 86 -1.57 9.36 0.42
N SER A 87 -1.63 10.65 0.77
CA SER A 87 -2.78 11.24 1.47
C SER A 87 -4.08 11.13 0.65
N LYS A 88 -4.00 11.41 -0.65
CA LYS A 88 -5.16 11.29 -1.57
C LYS A 88 -5.61 9.84 -1.69
N LEU A 89 -4.68 8.91 -1.90
CA LEU A 89 -4.98 7.49 -2.02
C LEU A 89 -5.58 6.91 -0.73
N SER A 90 -5.07 7.32 0.44
CA SER A 90 -5.62 6.93 1.74
C SER A 90 -7.09 7.35 1.88
N ARG A 91 -7.39 8.61 1.53
CA ARG A 91 -8.77 9.13 1.53
C ARG A 91 -9.67 8.34 0.59
N GLU A 92 -9.19 8.02 -0.60
CA GLU A 92 -9.94 7.22 -1.58
C GLU A 92 -10.27 5.83 -1.06
N LEU A 93 -9.28 5.13 -0.49
CA LEU A 93 -9.47 3.82 0.14
C LEU A 93 -10.50 3.85 1.28
N ILE A 94 -10.45 4.85 2.16
CA ILE A 94 -11.40 5.00 3.27
C ILE A 94 -12.83 5.24 2.74
N LEU A 95 -12.99 6.06 1.71
CA LEU A 95 -14.29 6.31 1.09
C LEU A 95 -14.83 5.04 0.43
N ALA A 96 -13.98 4.29 -0.29
CA ALA A 96 -14.34 3.03 -0.92
C ALA A 96 -14.76 1.98 0.12
N LEU A 97 -14.02 1.83 1.23
CA LEU A 97 -14.38 0.93 2.33
C LEU A 97 -15.75 1.28 2.94
N ARG A 98 -16.02 2.56 3.19
CA ARG A 98 -17.32 3.01 3.71
C ARG A 98 -18.45 2.72 2.71
N ALA A 99 -18.25 3.01 1.43
CA ALA A 99 -19.22 2.71 0.38
C ALA A 99 -19.49 1.20 0.26
N HIS A 100 -18.46 0.37 0.31
CA HIS A 100 -18.58 -1.08 0.29
C HIS A 100 -19.37 -1.61 1.50
N ASN A 101 -19.02 -1.16 2.72
CA ASN A 101 -19.69 -1.57 3.94
C ASN A 101 -21.17 -1.15 3.97
N THR A 102 -21.49 0.07 3.52
CA THR A 102 -22.88 0.52 3.42
C THR A 102 -23.69 -0.29 2.40
N ALA A 103 -23.09 -0.64 1.25
CA ALA A 103 -23.71 -1.50 0.26
C ALA A 103 -23.97 -2.91 0.81
N LEU A 104 -23.00 -3.48 1.54
CA LEU A 104 -23.13 -4.78 2.20
C LEU A 104 -24.25 -4.77 3.24
N ALA A 105 -24.29 -3.75 4.11
CA ALA A 105 -25.35 -3.59 5.11
C ALA A 105 -26.74 -3.51 4.48
N LYS A 106 -26.88 -2.79 3.35
CA LYS A 106 -28.15 -2.72 2.60
C LYS A 106 -28.55 -4.07 2.01
N LYS A 107 -27.60 -4.84 1.47
CA LYS A 107 -27.85 -6.19 0.94
C LYS A 107 -28.28 -7.13 2.07
N MET A 108 -27.59 -7.11 3.21
CA MET A 108 -27.93 -7.91 4.38
C MET A 108 -29.34 -7.58 4.86
N LYS A 109 -29.68 -6.30 5.03
CA LYS A 109 -31.04 -5.88 5.43
C LYS A 109 -32.13 -6.42 4.50
N LYS A 110 -31.88 -6.46 3.18
CA LYS A 110 -32.82 -7.02 2.20
C LYS A 110 -32.93 -8.55 2.23
N ALA A 111 -31.87 -9.25 2.65
CA ALA A 111 -31.86 -10.71 2.70
C ALA A 111 -32.60 -11.28 3.93
N PHE A 112 -32.82 -10.46 4.95
CA PHE A 112 -33.50 -10.82 6.20
C PHE A 112 -34.87 -10.12 6.37
N GLN A 113 -35.40 -9.51 5.31
CA GLN A 113 -36.75 -8.94 5.22
C GLN A 113 -37.58 -9.78 4.25
#